data_AF-A0A8R1W702-F1
#
_entry.id   AF-A0A8R1W702-F1
#
_cell.length_a   1.000
_cell.length_b   1.000
_cell.length_c   1.000
_cell.angle_alpha   90.00
_cell.angle_beta   90.00
_cell.angle_gamma   90.00
#
_symmetry.space_group_name_H-M   'P 1'
#
loop_
_entity.id
_entity.type
_entity.pdbx_description
1 polymer ?
#
loop_
_entity_poly.entity_id
_entity_poly.type
_entity_poly.pdbx_seq_one_letter_code
_entity_poly.pdbx_strand_id
1 'polypeptide(L)'
;MSASLANRTCETAGCGSKANLQCPTCIKLDIPGSYFCSQECFKGNWSTHKALHKAGQNSNGIIEPFNPWPDYVFTGPLRPHRTSPARTVPGHIQKPDYAEHPDGTPLSEQSVKLSSHIKVLNDEEQEQMRIACKVFRYLEFHIRKKHR
;
A
#
# COMPACT_ATOMS: atom_id res chain seq x y z
N MET A 1 14.73 21.85 27.62
CA MET A 1 13.62 22.57 26.96
C MET A 1 12.33 21.89 27.37
N SER A 2 11.53 22.58 28.17
CA SER A 2 10.35 22.07 28.87
C SER A 2 9.17 21.93 27.90
N ALA A 3 8.57 20.75 27.84
CA ALA A 3 7.35 20.51 27.07
C ALA A 3 6.12 21.01 27.87
N SER A 4 5.27 21.80 27.21
CA SER A 4 4.05 22.39 27.76
C SER A 4 3.14 21.38 28.47
N LEU A 5 2.81 21.68 29.74
CA LEU A 5 1.73 21.05 30.50
C LEU A 5 0.38 21.40 29.86
N ALA A 6 -0.07 20.57 28.90
CA ALA A 6 -1.47 20.54 28.53
C ALA A 6 -2.28 20.14 29.78
N ASN A 7 -3.20 21.00 30.22
CA ASN A 7 -4.07 20.83 31.38
C ASN A 7 -5.04 19.64 31.12
N ARG A 8 -4.56 18.40 31.27
CA ARG A 8 -5.32 17.19 30.97
C ARG A 8 -6.06 16.70 32.22
N THR A 9 -7.34 16.41 32.07
CA THR A 9 -8.23 15.93 33.13
C THR A 9 -8.18 14.42 33.26
N CYS A 10 -8.53 13.90 34.44
CA CYS A 10 -8.62 12.46 34.67
C CYS A 10 -9.67 11.81 33.75
N GLU A 11 -9.36 10.62 33.24
CA GLU A 11 -10.22 9.88 32.30
C GLU A 11 -11.20 8.92 33.00
N THR A 12 -11.18 8.90 34.32
CA THR A 12 -12.09 8.10 35.16
C THR A 12 -13.45 8.78 35.20
N ALA A 13 -14.51 8.05 34.84
CA ALA A 13 -15.88 8.57 34.87
C ALA A 13 -16.22 9.13 36.27
N GLY A 14 -16.51 10.43 36.34
CA GLY A 14 -16.82 11.15 37.58
C GLY A 14 -15.64 11.82 38.29
N CYS A 15 -14.42 11.78 37.73
CA CYS A 15 -13.27 12.48 38.28
C CYS A 15 -12.83 13.65 37.37
N GLY A 16 -13.01 14.89 37.83
CA GLY A 16 -12.60 16.12 37.10
C GLY A 16 -11.23 16.66 37.48
N SER A 17 -10.45 15.93 38.29
CA SER A 17 -9.17 16.39 38.81
C SER A 17 -8.07 16.41 37.74
N LYS A 18 -7.05 17.26 37.94
CA LYS A 18 -5.88 17.34 37.05
C LYS A 18 -5.12 16.01 37.06
N ALA A 19 -4.81 15.48 35.88
CA ALA A 19 -4.12 14.21 35.73
C ALA A 19 -2.59 14.38 35.77
N ASN A 20 -1.93 13.58 36.60
CA ASN A 20 -0.46 13.58 36.78
C ASN A 20 0.18 12.23 36.46
N LEU A 21 -0.61 11.17 36.27
CA LEU A 21 -0.14 9.80 36.07
C LEU A 21 -0.57 9.27 34.70
N GLN A 22 0.30 8.48 34.07
CA GLN A 22 0.04 7.78 32.81
C GLN A 22 0.18 6.27 32.97
N CYS A 23 -0.52 5.49 32.15
CA CYS A 23 -0.40 4.04 32.16
C CYS A 23 0.91 3.61 31.48
N PRO A 24 1.78 2.83 32.18
CA PRO A 24 3.06 2.38 31.60
C PRO A 24 2.87 1.47 30.37
N THR A 25 1.74 0.77 30.26
CA THR A 25 1.42 -0.06 29.09
C THR A 25 0.99 0.79 27.89
N CYS A 26 0.24 1.88 28.10
CA CYS A 26 -0.11 2.81 27.03
C CYS A 26 1.12 3.53 26.48
N ILE A 27 2.07 3.90 27.34
CA ILE A 27 3.36 4.48 26.93
C ILE A 27 4.13 3.49 26.04
N LYS A 28 4.16 2.20 26.40
CA LYS A 28 4.83 1.17 25.59
C LYS A 28 4.15 0.90 24.26
N LEU A 29 2.84 1.08 24.18
CA LEU A 29 2.03 0.85 22.97
C LEU A 29 1.78 2.13 22.15
N ASP A 30 2.40 3.25 22.53
CA ASP A 30 2.23 4.58 21.91
C ASP A 30 0.74 5.00 21.72
N ILE A 31 -0.13 4.61 22.66
CA ILE A 31 -1.56 4.94 22.60
C ILE A 31 -1.77 6.32 23.24
N PRO A 32 -2.22 7.34 22.49
CA PRO A 32 -2.48 8.67 23.06
C PRO A 32 -3.78 8.65 23.88
N GLY A 33 -3.70 9.01 25.17
CA GLY A 33 -4.91 9.18 26.01
C GLY A 33 -5.04 8.22 27.18
N SER A 34 -4.02 8.14 28.04
CA SER A 34 -4.19 7.47 29.34
C SER A 34 -3.74 8.40 30.45
N TYR A 35 -4.67 9.12 31.07
CA TYR A 35 -4.35 10.14 32.07
C TYR A 35 -5.18 9.94 33.33
N PHE A 36 -4.50 9.81 34.47
CA PHE A 36 -5.12 9.55 35.78
C PHE A 36 -4.61 10.53 36.84
N CYS A 37 -5.45 10.90 37.80
CA CYS A 37 -5.08 11.78 38.91
C CYS A 37 -4.47 11.02 40.10
N SER A 38 -4.89 9.77 40.35
CA SER A 38 -4.45 8.95 41.49
C SER A 38 -4.46 7.45 41.16
N GLN A 39 -3.79 6.65 41.99
CA GLN A 39 -3.77 5.19 41.85
C GLN A 39 -5.15 4.55 42.09
N GLU A 40 -6.03 5.18 42.87
CA GLU A 40 -7.41 4.74 43.10
C GLU A 40 -8.24 4.90 41.82
N CYS A 41 -8.13 6.04 41.15
CA CYS A 41 -8.77 6.30 39.85
C CYS A 41 -8.24 5.36 38.75
N PHE A 42 -6.95 5.00 38.80
CA PHE A 42 -6.36 4.01 37.92
C PHE A 42 -6.93 2.60 38.15
N LYS A 43 -7.05 2.16 39.42
CA LYS A 43 -7.60 0.84 39.76
C LYS A 43 -9.10 0.73 39.47
N GLY A 44 -9.87 1.77 39.78
CA GLY A 44 -11.32 1.80 39.53
C GLY A 44 -11.68 1.80 38.05
N ASN A 45 -10.86 2.45 37.20
CA ASN A 45 -11.05 2.48 35.75
C ASN A 45 -10.26 1.39 35.01
N TRP A 46 -9.60 0.46 35.70
CA TRP A 46 -8.74 -0.53 35.08
C TRP A 46 -9.50 -1.48 34.13
N SER A 47 -10.70 -1.90 34.51
CA SER A 47 -11.52 -2.84 33.74
C SER A 47 -11.97 -2.26 32.39
N THR A 48 -12.35 -0.99 32.36
CA THR A 48 -12.72 -0.24 31.15
C THR A 48 -11.50 0.19 30.35
N HIS A 49 -10.44 0.67 31.02
CA HIS A 49 -9.19 1.09 30.38
C HIS A 49 -8.44 -0.07 29.70
N LYS A 50 -8.46 -1.28 30.28
CA LYS A 50 -7.80 -2.46 29.68
C LYS A 50 -8.42 -2.86 28.34
N ALA A 51 -9.70 -2.56 28.10
CA ALA A 51 -10.34 -2.79 26.80
C ALA A 51 -9.72 -1.92 25.68
N LEU A 52 -9.24 -0.72 26.02
CA LEU A 52 -8.54 0.17 25.07
C LEU A 52 -7.18 -0.39 24.65
N HIS A 53 -6.54 -1.25 25.46
CA HIS A 53 -5.34 -1.96 25.00
C HIS A 53 -5.65 -2.97 23.89
N LYS A 54 -6.84 -3.58 23.87
CA LYS A 54 -7.27 -4.49 22.80
C LYS A 54 -7.60 -3.72 21.51
N ALA A 55 -8.25 -2.57 21.62
CA ALA A 55 -8.46 -1.66 20.49
C ALA A 55 -7.14 -1.06 19.98
N GLY A 56 -6.23 -0.75 20.91
CA GLY A 56 -4.86 -0.27 20.69
C GLY A 56 -3.93 -1.28 20.01
N GLN A 57 -4.13 -2.59 20.24
CA GLN A 57 -3.41 -3.63 19.49
C GLN A 57 -3.76 -3.61 18.00
N ASN A 58 -4.96 -3.16 17.64
CA ASN A 58 -5.40 -2.97 16.26
C ASN A 58 -5.11 -1.55 15.74
N SER A 59 -4.62 -0.64 16.60
CA SER A 59 -4.37 0.76 16.26
C SER A 59 -2.94 1.22 16.56
N ASN A 60 -1.99 0.30 16.76
CA ASN A 60 -0.69 0.51 16.16
C ASN A 60 -1.00 0.61 14.67
N GLY A 61 -0.63 1.69 13.99
CA GLY A 61 -0.91 1.95 12.57
C GLY A 61 -0.26 0.95 11.59
N ILE A 62 -0.19 -0.32 11.96
CA ILE A 62 -0.03 -1.48 11.10
C ILE A 62 -1.35 -1.59 10.35
N ILE A 63 -1.44 -0.83 9.25
CA ILE A 63 -2.27 -1.18 8.11
C ILE A 63 -2.10 -2.69 7.94
N GLU A 64 -3.15 -3.49 8.13
CA GLU A 64 -3.06 -4.92 7.85
C GLU A 64 -2.43 -5.06 6.47
N PRO A 65 -1.30 -5.79 6.35
CA PRO A 65 -0.59 -5.88 5.09
C PRO A 65 -1.58 -6.41 4.06
N PHE A 66 -1.86 -5.60 3.04
CA PHE A 66 -2.82 -5.94 1.99
C PHE A 66 -2.46 -7.31 1.40
N ASN A 67 -3.21 -8.34 1.81
CA ASN A 67 -2.98 -9.70 1.36
C ASN A 67 -4.22 -10.20 0.60
N PRO A 68 -4.25 -10.04 -0.73
CA PRO A 68 -5.35 -10.56 -1.55
C PRO A 68 -5.39 -12.09 -1.61
N TRP A 69 -4.33 -12.79 -1.17
CA TRP A 69 -4.25 -14.25 -1.18
C TRP A 69 -3.88 -14.78 0.22
N PRO A 70 -4.86 -14.91 1.13
CA PRO A 70 -4.60 -15.34 2.50
C PRO A 70 -4.03 -16.76 2.58
N ASP A 71 -4.47 -17.65 1.70
CA ASP A 71 -4.05 -19.07 1.68
C ASP A 71 -2.76 -19.31 0.87
N TYR A 72 -2.22 -18.28 0.21
CA TYR A 72 -1.00 -18.40 -0.58
C TYR A 72 0.24 -18.16 0.28
N VAL A 73 1.14 -19.14 0.30
CA VAL A 73 2.42 -19.03 1.01
C VAL A 73 3.47 -18.42 0.09
N PHE A 74 3.85 -17.17 0.35
CA PHE A 74 4.91 -16.48 -0.38
C PHE A 74 6.28 -17.08 -0.07
N THR A 75 7.07 -17.36 -1.11
CA THR A 75 8.40 -17.99 -1.00
C THR A 75 9.52 -17.04 -0.58
N GLY A 76 9.35 -15.73 -0.78
CA GLY A 76 10.36 -14.71 -0.52
C GLY A 76 9.85 -13.56 0.36
N PRO A 77 10.62 -12.46 0.51
CA PRO A 77 10.24 -11.30 1.32
C PRO A 77 9.24 -10.36 0.63
N LEU A 78 9.09 -10.45 -0.69
CA LEU A 78 8.18 -9.57 -1.45
C LEU A 78 6.71 -9.85 -1.08
N ARG A 79 5.93 -8.78 -0.91
CA ARG A 79 4.50 -8.85 -0.60
C ARG A 79 3.69 -7.95 -1.54
N PRO A 80 2.44 -8.31 -1.87
CA PRO A 80 1.57 -7.48 -2.68
C PRO A 80 1.35 -6.11 -2.03
N HIS A 81 1.22 -5.09 -2.87
CA HIS A 81 0.82 -3.75 -2.46
C HIS A 81 -0.40 -3.31 -3.27
N ARG A 82 -1.15 -2.33 -2.77
CA ARG A 82 -2.29 -1.78 -3.50
C ARG A 82 -1.81 -1.12 -4.80
N THR A 83 -2.41 -1.52 -5.91
CA THR A 83 -2.08 -0.99 -7.24
C THR A 83 -2.87 0.30 -7.51
N SER A 84 -2.25 1.27 -8.19
CA SER A 84 -2.96 2.43 -8.71
C SER A 84 -3.89 2.04 -9.86
N PRO A 85 -4.93 2.83 -10.18
CA PRO A 85 -5.72 2.65 -11.38
C PRO A 85 -4.85 2.66 -12.65
N ALA A 86 -5.33 2.01 -13.72
CA ALA A 86 -4.68 1.99 -15.02
C ALA A 86 -4.55 3.42 -15.59
N ARG A 87 -3.41 3.72 -16.21
CA ARG A 87 -3.19 5.01 -16.89
C ARG A 87 -3.87 4.99 -18.25
N THR A 88 -4.45 6.13 -18.64
CA THR A 88 -5.12 6.26 -19.94
C THR A 88 -4.10 6.51 -21.06
N VAL A 89 -4.35 5.89 -22.21
CA VAL A 89 -3.58 6.11 -23.44
C VAL A 89 -4.31 7.15 -24.29
N PRO A 90 -3.63 8.20 -24.79
CA PRO A 90 -4.22 9.18 -25.69
C PRO A 90 -4.83 8.55 -26.95
N GLY A 91 -6.00 9.04 -27.40
CA GLY A 91 -6.77 8.43 -28.49
C GLY A 91 -6.16 8.50 -29.90
N HIS A 92 -5.16 9.35 -30.13
CA HIS A 92 -4.48 9.46 -31.43
C HIS A 92 -3.43 8.35 -31.66
N ILE A 93 -3.09 7.60 -30.61
CA ILE A 93 -2.08 6.54 -30.69
C ILE A 93 -2.78 5.26 -31.16
N GLN A 94 -2.21 4.61 -32.18
CA GLN A 94 -2.72 3.33 -32.64
C GLN A 94 -2.55 2.27 -31.56
N LYS A 95 -3.65 1.56 -31.29
CA LYS A 95 -3.71 0.52 -30.26
C LYS A 95 -3.61 -0.86 -30.91
N PRO A 96 -3.00 -1.83 -30.22
CA PRO A 96 -3.06 -3.23 -30.64
C PRO A 96 -4.46 -3.82 -30.44
N ASP A 97 -4.72 -4.98 -31.05
CA ASP A 97 -6.00 -5.70 -31.02
C ASP A 97 -6.48 -6.04 -29.60
N TYR A 98 -5.56 -6.42 -28.71
CA TYR A 98 -5.89 -6.77 -27.33
C TYR A 98 -6.23 -5.57 -26.44
N ALA A 99 -5.96 -4.33 -26.86
CA ALA A 99 -6.14 -3.16 -25.99
C ALA A 99 -7.62 -2.81 -25.73
N GLU A 100 -8.50 -3.17 -26.66
CA GLU A 100 -9.95 -2.92 -26.57
C GLU A 100 -10.77 -4.20 -26.36
N HIS A 101 -10.11 -5.36 -26.39
CA HIS A 101 -10.76 -6.63 -26.11
C HIS A 101 -11.19 -6.71 -24.64
N PRO A 102 -12.44 -7.10 -24.32
CA PRO A 102 -12.96 -7.12 -22.94
C PRO A 102 -12.12 -8.00 -22.00
N ASP A 103 -11.68 -9.15 -22.47
CA ASP A 103 -10.82 -10.08 -21.71
C ASP A 103 -9.31 -9.84 -21.92
N GLY A 104 -8.92 -8.84 -22.72
CA GLY A 104 -7.51 -8.58 -23.07
C GLY A 104 -6.89 -9.66 -23.98
N THR A 105 -7.70 -10.35 -24.77
CA THR A 105 -7.26 -11.48 -25.60
C THR A 105 -6.64 -11.02 -26.92
N PRO A 106 -5.41 -11.44 -27.27
CA PRO A 106 -4.78 -11.13 -28.56
C PRO A 106 -5.24 -12.11 -29.64
N LEU A 107 -6.24 -11.72 -30.43
CA LEU A 107 -6.81 -12.57 -31.49
C LEU A 107 -5.79 -12.88 -32.59
N SER A 108 -4.96 -11.89 -32.96
CA SER A 108 -3.91 -12.06 -33.96
C SER A 108 -2.89 -13.13 -33.55
N GLU A 109 -2.45 -13.14 -32.30
CA GLU A 109 -1.51 -14.12 -31.76
C GLU A 109 -2.13 -15.51 -31.61
N GLN A 110 -3.39 -15.59 -31.18
CA GLN A 110 -4.08 -16.88 -31.05
C GLN A 110 -4.22 -17.60 -32.40
N SER A 111 -4.44 -16.84 -33.48
CA SER A 111 -4.57 -17.41 -34.82
C SER A 111 -3.28 -18.09 -35.32
N VAL A 112 -2.12 -17.62 -34.86
CA VAL A 112 -0.79 -18.13 -35.28
C VAL A 112 -0.13 -19.06 -34.26
N LYS A 113 -0.72 -19.24 -33.07
CA LYS A 113 -0.11 -19.95 -31.93
C LYS A 113 0.34 -21.38 -32.22
N LEU A 114 -0.38 -22.10 -33.08
CA LEU A 114 -0.07 -23.49 -33.47
C LEU A 114 0.69 -23.59 -34.79
N SER A 115 0.99 -22.45 -35.42
CA SER A 115 1.73 -22.42 -36.66
C SER A 115 3.23 -22.50 -36.36
N SER A 116 3.94 -23.38 -37.08
CA SER A 116 5.40 -23.40 -37.10
C SER A 116 5.98 -22.39 -38.11
N HIS A 117 5.13 -21.64 -38.81
CA HIS A 117 5.54 -20.69 -39.84
C HIS A 117 6.10 -19.42 -39.21
N ILE A 118 7.40 -19.19 -39.37
CA ILE A 118 8.07 -17.96 -38.97
C ILE A 118 7.93 -16.93 -40.11
N LYS A 119 7.27 -15.80 -39.84
CA LYS A 119 7.13 -14.70 -40.81
C LYS A 119 8.49 -14.05 -41.05
N VAL A 120 8.96 -14.08 -42.30
CA VAL A 120 10.10 -13.27 -42.76
C VAL A 120 9.59 -11.88 -43.08
N LEU A 121 10.18 -10.85 -42.46
CA LEU A 121 9.77 -9.47 -42.62
C LEU A 121 10.34 -8.86 -43.91
N ASN A 122 9.53 -8.02 -44.58
CA ASN A 122 10.01 -7.21 -45.69
C ASN A 122 10.87 -6.02 -45.21
N ASP A 123 11.51 -5.30 -46.13
CA ASP A 123 12.43 -4.21 -45.78
C ASP A 123 11.75 -3.06 -44.99
N GLU A 124 10.48 -2.76 -45.31
CA GLU A 124 9.70 -1.74 -44.62
C GLU A 124 9.38 -2.15 -43.17
N GLU A 125 8.91 -3.38 -42.97
CA GLU A 125 8.60 -3.96 -41.67
C GLU A 125 9.86 -4.09 -40.80
N GLN A 126 11.00 -4.42 -41.41
CA GLN A 126 12.29 -4.42 -40.72
C GLN A 126 12.66 -3.03 -40.22
N GLU A 127 12.43 -1.98 -41.02
CA GLU A 127 12.71 -0.61 -40.58
C GLU A 127 11.75 -0.17 -39.46
N GLN A 128 10.47 -0.51 -39.55
CA GLN A 128 9.53 -0.27 -38.45
C GLN A 128 9.99 -0.93 -37.15
N MET A 129 10.48 -2.18 -37.22
CA MET A 129 11.03 -2.89 -36.07
C MET A 129 12.26 -2.16 -35.50
N ARG A 130 13.18 -1.68 -36.34
CA ARG A 130 14.36 -0.91 -35.89
C ARG A 130 13.95 0.36 -35.17
N ILE A 131 12.98 1.10 -35.70
CA ILE A 131 12.46 2.32 -35.08
C ILE A 131 11.83 2.01 -33.71
N ALA A 132 10.96 0.99 -33.64
CA ALA A 132 10.32 0.58 -32.39
C ALA A 132 11.35 0.20 -31.31
N CYS A 133 12.37 -0.61 -31.66
CA CYS A 133 13.44 -0.99 -30.75
C CYS A 133 14.28 0.22 -30.29
N LYS A 134 14.55 1.18 -31.18
CA LYS A 134 15.31 2.40 -30.86
C LYS A 134 14.55 3.29 -29.87
N VAL A 135 13.25 3.48 -30.07
CA VAL A 135 12.39 4.24 -29.13
C VAL A 135 12.35 3.55 -27.78
N PHE A 136 12.17 2.23 -27.75
CA PHE A 136 12.16 1.46 -26.49
C PHE A 136 13.47 1.62 -25.72
N ARG A 137 14.62 1.53 -26.40
CA ARG A 137 15.94 1.76 -25.79
C ARG A 137 16.06 3.15 -25.17
N TYR A 138 15.55 4.17 -25.86
CA TYR A 138 15.53 5.54 -25.34
C TYR A 138 14.67 5.67 -24.08
N LEU A 139 13.47 5.06 -24.08
CA LEU A 139 12.57 5.04 -22.92
C LEU A 139 13.22 4.34 -21.72
N GLU A 140 13.85 3.18 -21.94
CA GLU A 140 14.54 2.45 -20.87
C GLU A 140 15.64 3.31 -20.22
N PHE A 141 16.45 3.99 -21.04
CA PHE A 141 17.50 4.88 -20.53
C PHE A 141 16.94 6.06 -19.73
N HIS A 142 15.83 6.64 -20.20
CA HIS A 142 15.16 7.72 -19.49
C HIS A 142 14.60 7.27 -18.12
N ILE A 143 13.95 6.10 -18.08
CA ILE A 143 13.44 5.50 -16.83
C ILE A 143 14.60 5.28 -15.85
N ARG A 144 15.71 4.69 -16.30
CA ARG A 144 16.88 4.43 -15.45
C ARG A 144 17.53 5.70 -14.91
N LYS A 145 17.49 6.81 -15.65
CA LYS A 145 17.98 8.11 -15.18
C LYS A 145 17.07 8.77 -14.15
N LYS A 146 15.75 8.59 -14.26
CA LYS A 146 14.78 9.20 -13.33
C LYS A 146 14.77 8.55 -11.95
N HIS A 147 15.19 7.28 -11.86
CA HIS A 147 15.22 6.49 -10.63
C HIS A 147 16.64 6.36 -10.03
N ARG A 148 17.63 7.06 -10.59
CA ARG A 148 18.96 7.22 -9.98
C ARG A 148 19.06 8.60 -9.35
#